data_AF-A0A328EB45-F1
#
_entry.id   AF-A0A328EB45-F1
#
_cell.length_a   1.000
_cell.length_b   1.000
_cell.length_c   1.000
_cell.angle_alpha   90.00
_cell.angle_beta   90.00
_cell.angle_gamma   90.00
#
_symmetry.space_group_name_H-M   'P 1'
#
loop_
_entity.id
_entity.type
_entity.pdbx_description
1 polymer ?
#
loop_
_entity_poly.entity_id
_entity_poly.type
_entity_poly.pdbx_seq_one_letter_code
_entity_poly.pdbx_strand_id
1 'polypeptide(L)'
;MKFDKKIGKNKGFTIVELIISVMILIILITISTISYSRYTSIARDGSRMADVNNISKSLELLISTGFPLPEPDGAETKRTADIQWLPSGVPDMEWKVGEFGEEAFKKTELSKLPVDPRDNQTKYKYAVSSDGSYFAVVTGKESSSEGYVSTNATAKSRTVAVAPGIPQVPTNPSQNPSIPGGQGGGGGAPTPGGSGGGQGGGGGGQGGGQGPQQPPSQPPVQPPVTPGGSEETGPTNVPEVSSPTEESCFNVINDPNDSSAVILVGRKSNCTKTSLIVPNKINGKTVKSISAGAFKQVGITSFVSNTIKEVKEEAFYGNTSLGTVKLMSLQKVGNYAFFNTNLLTVDFRYLTEVGDYAFYGNKFVSIDFPNLKTIGDYAFQYNKLTKVILPKVKTIGQYAFFQNIIQGELNLPKVETIGQYAFYGARNTSNNQITKVVLPEVNEIGGYAFGNNYITEVNIPKVKVIKERAFFVNEINKLELSELKTIGNDAFNYNKLKSVRLAKVEEIGNEAFSGGSYSSGHKNNITDLDLGNSIRKIGNSAFTSNDIYYLTLPESLLELGSYAFYNNPKINSDKSRITNRSRLSSSTLTSAYIAQ
;
A
#
# COMPACT_ATOMS: atom_id res chain seq x y z
N MET A 1 -37.39 54.35 47.11
CA MET A 1 -38.27 53.17 47.09
C MET A 1 -38.54 52.80 45.64
N LYS A 2 -38.02 51.65 45.16
CA LYS A 2 -38.57 50.81 44.07
C LYS A 2 -37.52 49.72 43.73
N PHE A 3 -37.62 48.59 44.42
CA PHE A 3 -37.04 47.34 43.96
C PHE A 3 -38.11 46.62 43.15
N ASP A 4 -38.09 46.76 41.83
CA ASP A 4 -38.85 45.87 40.95
C ASP A 4 -37.98 44.66 40.61
N LYS A 5 -38.22 43.59 41.35
CA LYS A 5 -37.61 42.27 41.18
C LYS A 5 -38.23 41.60 39.94
N LYS A 6 -37.63 41.78 38.76
CA LYS A 6 -37.94 40.96 37.58
C LYS A 6 -37.47 39.54 37.84
N ILE A 7 -38.39 38.68 38.28
CA ILE A 7 -38.21 37.22 38.33
C ILE A 7 -38.08 36.75 36.87
N GLY A 8 -36.87 36.38 36.47
CA GLY A 8 -36.63 35.70 35.22
C GLY A 8 -37.42 34.39 35.21
N LYS A 9 -38.40 34.28 34.30
CA LYS A 9 -39.03 32.99 34.00
C LYS A 9 -37.94 32.07 33.47
N ASN A 10 -37.40 31.22 34.33
CA ASN A 10 -36.66 30.04 33.88
C ASN A 10 -37.65 29.23 33.04
N LYS A 11 -37.49 29.29 31.71
CA LYS A 11 -38.23 28.45 30.77
C LYS A 11 -37.73 27.02 30.95
N GLY A 12 -38.24 26.34 31.97
CA GLY A 12 -38.14 24.89 32.06
C GLY A 12 -38.94 24.27 30.93
N PHE A 13 -38.45 23.17 30.36
CA PHE A 13 -39.18 22.40 29.36
C PHE A 13 -40.58 22.05 29.89
N THR A 14 -41.60 22.29 29.08
CA THR A 14 -42.94 21.81 29.37
C THR A 14 -42.95 20.28 29.42
N ILE A 15 -43.88 19.69 30.18
CA ILE A 15 -44.01 18.22 30.27
C ILE A 15 -44.18 17.59 28.87
N VAL A 16 -44.86 18.29 27.97
CA VAL A 16 -45.04 17.86 26.57
C VAL A 16 -43.71 17.85 25.81
N GLU A 17 -42.89 18.90 25.92
CA GLU A 17 -41.57 18.94 25.28
C GLU A 17 -40.61 17.89 25.85
N LEU A 18 -40.71 17.59 27.15
CA LEU A 18 -39.92 16.53 27.79
C LEU A 18 -40.30 15.16 27.23
N ILE A 19 -41.59 14.86 27.09
CA ILE A 19 -42.08 13.60 26.52
C ILE A 19 -41.67 13.46 25.06
N ILE A 20 -41.81 14.52 24.25
CA ILE A 20 -41.37 14.51 22.84
C ILE A 20 -39.86 14.28 22.75
N SER A 21 -39.07 14.93 23.58
CA SER A 21 -37.61 14.78 23.60
C SER A 21 -37.19 13.35 23.98
N VAL A 22 -37.82 12.76 25.00
CA VAL A 22 -37.56 11.37 25.41
C VAL A 22 -37.98 10.39 24.32
N MET A 23 -39.11 10.60 23.65
CA MET A 23 -39.54 9.77 22.51
C MET A 23 -38.55 9.83 21.34
N ILE A 24 -38.09 11.02 20.97
CA ILE A 24 -37.06 11.18 19.93
C ILE A 24 -35.78 10.46 20.35
N LEU A 25 -35.37 10.58 21.62
CA LEU A 25 -34.17 9.91 22.12
C LEU A 25 -34.29 8.38 22.05
N ILE A 26 -35.44 7.80 22.42
CA ILE A 26 -35.68 6.36 22.33
C ILE A 26 -35.63 5.89 20.87
N ILE A 27 -36.23 6.65 19.95
CA ILE A 27 -36.19 6.36 18.51
C ILE A 27 -34.74 6.41 17.99
N LEU A 28 -33.97 7.44 18.36
CA LEU A 28 -32.57 7.59 17.98
C LEU A 28 -31.69 6.46 18.55
N ILE A 29 -31.87 6.09 19.82
CA ILE A 29 -31.16 4.95 20.43
C ILE A 29 -31.51 3.65 19.72
N THR A 30 -32.78 3.45 19.35
CA THR A 30 -33.23 2.25 18.63
C THR A 30 -32.60 2.19 17.23
N ILE A 31 -32.66 3.27 16.46
CA ILE A 31 -32.02 3.36 15.14
C ILE A 31 -30.50 3.19 15.24
N SER A 32 -29.87 3.81 16.24
CA SER A 32 -28.43 3.70 16.49
C SER A 32 -28.02 2.29 16.86
N THR A 33 -28.80 1.58 17.68
CA THR A 33 -28.52 0.20 18.10
C THR A 33 -28.69 -0.79 16.94
N ILE A 34 -29.75 -0.65 16.14
CA ILE A 34 -29.97 -1.44 14.92
C ILE A 34 -28.83 -1.20 13.92
N SER A 35 -28.46 0.07 13.71
CA SER A 35 -27.36 0.43 12.83
C SER A 35 -26.03 -0.13 13.33
N TYR A 36 -25.72 0.03 14.61
CA TYR A 36 -24.51 -0.49 15.23
C TYR A 36 -24.40 -2.01 15.11
N SER A 37 -25.49 -2.75 15.39
CA SER A 37 -25.53 -4.20 15.21
C SER A 37 -25.19 -4.61 13.76
N ARG A 38 -25.80 -3.94 12.77
CA ARG A 38 -25.51 -4.16 11.35
C ARG A 38 -24.08 -3.81 10.94
N TYR A 39 -23.51 -2.73 11.47
CA TYR A 39 -22.11 -2.37 11.18
C TYR A 39 -21.14 -3.39 11.77
N THR A 40 -21.39 -3.85 13.00
CA THR A 40 -20.52 -4.85 13.64
C THR A 40 -20.59 -6.21 12.94
N SER A 41 -21.76 -6.62 12.42
CA SER A 41 -21.88 -7.86 11.65
C SER A 41 -21.13 -7.79 10.31
N ILE A 42 -21.22 -6.67 9.59
CA ILE A 42 -20.45 -6.45 8.35
C ILE A 42 -18.94 -6.43 8.62
N ALA A 43 -18.50 -5.79 9.70
CA ALA A 43 -17.08 -5.76 10.07
C ALA A 43 -16.56 -7.17 10.40
N ARG A 44 -17.33 -7.96 11.16
CA ARG A 44 -17.01 -9.38 11.46
C ARG A 44 -16.99 -10.22 10.19
N ASP A 45 -17.92 -10.03 9.26
CA ASP A 45 -17.92 -10.71 7.96
C ASP A 45 -16.66 -10.39 7.15
N GLY A 46 -16.18 -9.14 7.19
CA GLY A 46 -14.90 -8.74 6.60
C GLY A 46 -13.72 -9.51 7.19
N SER A 47 -13.68 -9.69 8.51
CA SER A 47 -12.67 -10.52 9.18
C SER A 47 -12.77 -11.99 8.78
N ARG A 48 -13.98 -12.58 8.75
CA ARG A 48 -14.21 -13.96 8.30
C ARG A 48 -13.70 -14.19 6.88
N MET A 49 -14.01 -13.27 5.97
CA MET A 49 -13.55 -13.34 4.58
C MET A 49 -12.02 -13.22 4.50
N ALA A 50 -11.40 -12.37 5.32
CA ALA A 50 -9.94 -12.26 5.37
C ALA A 50 -9.31 -13.57 5.87
N ASP A 51 -9.87 -14.18 6.91
CA ASP A 51 -9.42 -15.47 7.45
C ASP A 51 -9.52 -16.59 6.40
N VAL A 52 -10.68 -16.76 5.76
CA VAL A 52 -10.88 -17.76 4.69
C VAL A 52 -9.87 -17.56 3.54
N ASN A 53 -9.59 -16.32 3.15
CA ASN A 53 -8.61 -16.01 2.12
C ASN A 53 -7.17 -16.31 2.56
N ASN A 54 -6.82 -16.04 3.81
CA ASN A 54 -5.50 -16.33 4.35
C ASN A 54 -5.27 -17.84 4.46
N ILE A 55 -6.26 -18.60 4.93
CA ILE A 55 -6.23 -20.07 4.91
C ILE A 55 -6.01 -20.56 3.48
N SER A 56 -6.84 -20.09 2.54
CA SER A 56 -6.78 -20.52 1.14
C SER A 56 -5.40 -20.28 0.51
N LYS A 57 -4.81 -19.09 0.72
CA LYS A 57 -3.46 -18.79 0.21
C LYS A 57 -2.39 -19.70 0.82
N SER A 58 -2.53 -20.06 2.09
CA SER A 58 -1.60 -20.98 2.75
C SER A 58 -1.72 -22.39 2.17
N LEU A 59 -2.96 -22.86 1.91
CA LEU A 59 -3.22 -24.13 1.26
C LEU A 59 -2.72 -24.15 -0.21
N GLU A 60 -2.92 -23.05 -0.95
CA GLU A 60 -2.36 -22.88 -2.29
C GLU A 60 -0.82 -22.93 -2.29
N LEU A 61 -0.20 -22.34 -1.26
CA LEU A 61 1.25 -22.40 -1.10
C LEU A 61 1.71 -23.86 -0.92
N LEU A 62 1.03 -24.65 -0.08
CA LEU A 62 1.33 -26.08 0.09
C LEU A 62 1.24 -26.84 -1.22
N ILE A 63 0.15 -26.66 -1.98
CA ILE A 63 -0.02 -27.27 -3.31
C ILE A 63 1.12 -26.86 -4.25
N SER A 64 1.47 -25.56 -4.27
CA SER A 64 2.51 -25.03 -5.16
C SER A 64 3.93 -25.51 -4.81
N THR A 65 4.14 -25.89 -3.56
CA THR A 65 5.43 -26.37 -3.02
C THR A 65 5.49 -27.90 -2.96
N GLY A 66 4.41 -28.59 -3.31
CA GLY A 66 4.31 -30.05 -3.32
C GLY A 66 4.09 -30.68 -1.94
N PHE A 67 3.77 -29.88 -0.91
CA PHE A 67 3.37 -30.41 0.39
C PHE A 67 1.90 -30.85 0.36
N PRO A 68 1.56 -31.99 0.98
CA PRO A 68 0.18 -32.46 1.02
C PRO A 68 -0.69 -31.47 1.80
N LEU A 69 -1.92 -31.29 1.34
CA LEU A 69 -2.91 -30.52 2.07
C LEU A 69 -3.16 -31.17 3.44
N PRO A 70 -3.27 -30.38 4.52
CA PRO A 70 -3.67 -30.90 5.81
C PRO A 70 -5.04 -31.57 5.74
N GLU A 71 -5.23 -32.67 6.44
CA GLU A 71 -6.58 -33.20 6.64
C GLU A 71 -7.37 -32.31 7.61
N PRO A 72 -8.69 -32.15 7.43
CA PRO A 72 -9.51 -31.40 8.36
C PRO A 72 -9.58 -32.10 9.72
N ASP A 73 -9.68 -31.31 10.78
CA ASP A 73 -9.97 -31.83 12.12
C ASP A 73 -11.39 -32.45 12.10
N GLY A 74 -11.52 -33.66 12.64
CA GLY A 74 -12.81 -34.39 12.67
C GLY A 74 -13.32 -34.82 11.30
N ALA A 75 -12.41 -35.08 10.34
CA ALA A 75 -12.77 -35.39 8.95
C ALA A 75 -13.73 -36.58 8.79
N GLU A 76 -14.81 -36.34 8.05
CA GLU A 76 -15.71 -37.35 7.49
C GLU A 76 -15.52 -37.42 5.97
N THR A 77 -15.65 -38.61 5.38
CA THR A 77 -15.60 -38.75 3.91
C THR A 77 -16.99 -38.54 3.31
N LYS A 78 -17.11 -37.61 2.36
CA LYS A 78 -18.35 -37.26 1.66
C LYS A 78 -18.13 -37.15 0.16
N ARG A 79 -19.14 -37.47 -0.63
CA ARG A 79 -19.14 -37.20 -2.08
C ARG A 79 -19.49 -35.73 -2.31
N THR A 80 -19.10 -35.19 -3.47
CA THR A 80 -19.31 -33.77 -3.80
C THR A 80 -20.79 -33.37 -3.72
N ALA A 81 -21.69 -34.25 -4.14
CA ALA A 81 -23.14 -34.05 -4.07
C ALA A 81 -23.69 -33.88 -2.63
N ASP A 82 -23.00 -34.41 -1.62
CA ASP A 82 -23.42 -34.36 -0.21
C ASP A 82 -22.92 -33.11 0.51
N ILE A 83 -22.13 -32.27 -0.16
CA ILE A 83 -21.49 -31.09 0.43
C ILE A 83 -22.18 -29.83 -0.12
N GLN A 84 -23.29 -29.45 0.51
CA GLN A 84 -24.19 -28.39 0.03
C GLN A 84 -23.55 -27.00 -0.14
N TRP A 85 -22.43 -26.75 0.50
CA TRP A 85 -21.74 -25.44 0.48
C TRP A 85 -20.62 -25.36 -0.55
N LEU A 86 -20.33 -26.44 -1.28
CA LEU A 86 -19.42 -26.37 -2.43
C LEU A 86 -20.10 -25.59 -3.57
N PRO A 87 -19.35 -24.73 -4.30
CA PRO A 87 -19.90 -24.00 -5.43
C PRO A 87 -20.20 -24.95 -6.59
N SER A 88 -21.06 -24.50 -7.51
CA SER A 88 -21.33 -25.24 -8.74
C SER A 88 -20.07 -25.36 -9.62
N GLY A 89 -19.92 -26.50 -10.29
CA GLY A 89 -18.78 -26.78 -11.17
C GLY A 89 -17.57 -27.40 -10.48
N VAL A 90 -17.67 -27.75 -9.19
CA VAL A 90 -16.70 -28.63 -8.52
C VAL A 90 -16.85 -30.05 -9.08
N PRO A 91 -15.77 -30.74 -9.48
CA PRO A 91 -15.82 -32.12 -9.98
C PRO A 91 -16.46 -33.07 -8.97
N ASP A 92 -17.27 -34.05 -9.42
CA ASP A 92 -17.77 -35.10 -8.53
C ASP A 92 -16.64 -36.04 -8.13
N MET A 93 -16.28 -36.00 -6.86
CA MET A 93 -15.26 -36.82 -6.22
C MET A 93 -15.51 -36.96 -4.72
N GLU A 94 -14.68 -37.77 -4.06
CA GLU A 94 -14.67 -37.90 -2.60
C GLU A 94 -13.84 -36.78 -1.96
N TRP A 95 -14.32 -36.31 -0.81
CA TRP A 95 -13.72 -35.27 -0.02
C TRP A 95 -13.65 -35.71 1.43
N LYS A 96 -12.56 -35.38 2.10
CA LYS A 96 -12.48 -35.33 3.56
C LYS A 96 -12.99 -33.97 4.00
N VAL A 97 -14.01 -33.94 4.84
CA VAL A 97 -14.74 -32.74 5.25
C VAL A 97 -14.76 -32.63 6.77
N GLY A 98 -14.36 -31.48 7.31
CA GLY A 98 -14.35 -31.20 8.74
C GLY A 98 -14.07 -29.73 9.02
N GLU A 99 -13.26 -29.46 10.04
CA GLU A 99 -12.89 -28.10 10.45
C GLU A 99 -11.43 -27.79 10.09
N PHE A 100 -11.14 -26.52 9.76
CA PHE A 100 -9.78 -26.01 9.77
C PHE A 100 -9.39 -25.75 11.23
N GLY A 101 -8.90 -26.79 11.90
CA GLY A 101 -8.54 -26.73 13.31
C GLY A 101 -7.04 -26.80 13.55
N GLU A 102 -6.66 -27.27 14.74
CA GLU A 102 -5.29 -27.18 15.25
C GLU A 102 -4.34 -28.07 14.45
N GLU A 103 -4.79 -29.26 14.05
CA GLU A 103 -3.96 -30.20 13.30
C GLU A 103 -3.74 -29.72 11.86
N ALA A 104 -4.78 -29.14 11.24
CA ALA A 104 -4.64 -28.50 9.95
C ALA A 104 -3.73 -27.25 10.02
N PHE A 105 -3.93 -26.41 11.03
CA PHE A 105 -3.19 -25.18 11.24
C PHE A 105 -1.68 -25.40 11.43
N LYS A 106 -1.27 -26.40 12.21
CA LYS A 106 0.15 -26.76 12.44
C LYS A 106 0.92 -27.06 11.16
N LYS A 107 0.24 -27.40 10.07
CA LYS A 107 0.82 -27.71 8.75
C LYS A 107 0.79 -26.52 7.80
N THR A 108 0.48 -25.33 8.28
CA THR A 108 0.37 -24.10 7.49
C THR A 108 1.26 -22.99 8.04
N GLU A 109 1.62 -22.03 7.18
CA GLU A 109 2.45 -20.87 7.55
C GLU A 109 1.63 -19.72 8.18
N LEU A 110 0.47 -20.03 8.75
CA LEU A 110 -0.39 -19.02 9.38
C LEU A 110 0.17 -18.63 10.75
N SER A 111 0.16 -17.33 11.07
CA SER A 111 0.72 -16.84 12.34
C SER A 111 -0.18 -17.09 13.56
N LYS A 112 -1.45 -17.39 13.35
CA LYS A 112 -2.45 -17.74 14.38
C LYS A 112 -3.55 -18.59 13.77
N LEU A 113 -4.16 -19.47 14.56
CA LEU A 113 -5.33 -20.24 14.14
C LEU A 113 -6.51 -19.27 13.91
N PRO A 114 -7.06 -19.17 12.68
CA PRO A 114 -8.21 -18.32 12.42
C PRO A 114 -9.48 -18.94 13.00
N VAL A 115 -10.27 -18.13 13.72
CA VAL A 115 -11.55 -18.50 14.35
C VAL A 115 -12.55 -17.38 14.15
N ASP A 116 -13.84 -17.70 14.25
CA ASP A 116 -14.93 -16.77 14.04
C ASP A 116 -14.84 -15.58 15.03
N PRO A 117 -14.81 -14.32 14.55
CA PRO A 117 -14.63 -13.13 15.39
C PRO A 117 -15.83 -12.82 16.32
N ARG A 118 -16.95 -13.55 16.20
CA ARG A 118 -18.12 -13.39 17.07
C ARG A 118 -17.93 -14.05 18.43
N ASP A 119 -17.29 -15.21 18.46
CA ASP A 119 -17.11 -16.02 19.67
C ASP A 119 -15.63 -16.34 19.97
N ASN A 120 -14.73 -16.08 19.02
CA ASN A 120 -13.31 -16.43 19.06
C ASN A 120 -13.05 -17.92 19.35
N GLN A 121 -13.97 -18.79 18.95
CA GLN A 121 -13.90 -20.24 19.21
C GLN A 121 -14.27 -21.06 17.98
N THR A 122 -15.29 -20.64 17.23
CA THR A 122 -15.81 -21.41 16.10
C THR A 122 -14.79 -21.46 14.96
N LYS A 123 -14.41 -22.66 14.54
CA LYS A 123 -13.48 -22.87 13.42
C LYS A 123 -14.20 -22.81 12.07
N TYR A 124 -13.44 -22.53 11.02
CA TYR A 124 -13.98 -22.50 9.66
C TYR A 124 -14.14 -23.92 9.11
N LYS A 125 -15.17 -24.15 8.29
CA LYS A 125 -15.35 -25.45 7.63
C LYS A 125 -14.35 -25.61 6.50
N TYR A 126 -13.81 -26.81 6.39
CA TYR A 126 -12.71 -27.14 5.50
C TYR A 126 -12.93 -28.50 4.86
N ALA A 127 -12.68 -28.59 3.56
CA ALA A 127 -12.62 -29.85 2.85
C ALA A 127 -11.39 -29.92 1.96
N VAL A 128 -10.90 -31.15 1.78
CA VAL A 128 -9.83 -31.50 0.85
C VAL A 128 -10.27 -32.73 0.07
N SER A 129 -10.04 -32.74 -1.24
CA SER A 129 -10.36 -33.90 -2.08
C SER A 129 -9.47 -35.09 -1.69
N SER A 130 -9.99 -36.31 -1.84
CA SER A 130 -9.24 -37.52 -1.44
C SER A 130 -7.92 -37.72 -2.19
N ASP A 131 -7.76 -37.10 -3.36
CA ASP A 131 -6.50 -37.09 -4.14
C ASP A 131 -5.54 -35.95 -3.75
N GLY A 132 -5.94 -35.06 -2.83
CA GLY A 132 -5.15 -33.92 -2.37
C GLY A 132 -5.04 -32.76 -3.37
N SER A 133 -5.71 -32.85 -4.52
CA SER A 133 -5.62 -31.85 -5.59
C SER A 133 -6.40 -30.57 -5.28
N TYR A 134 -7.46 -30.68 -4.47
CA TYR A 134 -8.41 -29.62 -4.24
C TYR A 134 -8.68 -29.35 -2.77
N PHE A 135 -8.99 -28.10 -2.48
CA PHE A 135 -9.49 -27.67 -1.18
C PHE A 135 -10.69 -26.74 -1.32
N ALA A 136 -11.50 -26.67 -0.27
CA ALA A 136 -12.51 -25.63 -0.10
C ALA A 136 -12.60 -25.20 1.37
N VAL A 137 -12.61 -23.90 1.60
CA VAL A 137 -12.77 -23.29 2.92
C VAL A 137 -13.98 -22.38 2.87
N VAL A 138 -14.89 -22.52 3.84
CA VAL A 138 -16.15 -21.77 3.85
C VAL A 138 -16.46 -21.18 5.22
N THR A 139 -17.09 -20.01 5.18
CA THR A 139 -17.65 -19.34 6.35
C THR A 139 -19.06 -18.82 6.04
N GLY A 140 -19.90 -18.73 7.08
CA GLY A 140 -21.18 -18.03 7.00
C GLY A 140 -20.99 -16.52 7.13
N LYS A 141 -21.90 -15.73 6.54
CA LYS A 141 -21.99 -14.28 6.79
C LYS A 141 -23.10 -14.02 7.81
N GLU A 142 -22.89 -13.07 8.72
CA GLU A 142 -23.94 -12.57 9.61
C GLU A 142 -24.86 -11.56 8.91
N SER A 143 -24.32 -10.81 7.96
CA SER A 143 -25.06 -9.76 7.24
C SER A 143 -25.93 -10.29 6.08
N SER A 144 -25.81 -11.57 5.71
CA SER A 144 -26.56 -12.19 4.62
C SER A 144 -26.73 -13.69 4.81
N SER A 145 -27.77 -14.27 4.22
CA SER A 145 -27.98 -15.73 4.20
C SER A 145 -26.95 -16.50 3.35
N GLU A 146 -26.17 -15.81 2.53
CA GLU A 146 -25.13 -16.43 1.70
C GLU A 146 -23.86 -16.74 2.49
N GLY A 147 -23.20 -17.85 2.15
CA GLY A 147 -21.86 -18.15 2.62
C GLY A 147 -20.79 -17.47 1.76
N TYR A 148 -19.57 -17.44 2.29
CA TYR A 148 -18.37 -17.10 1.54
C TYR A 148 -17.47 -18.33 1.45
N VAL A 149 -17.25 -18.82 0.22
CA VAL A 149 -16.37 -19.97 -0.05
C VAL A 149 -15.17 -19.53 -0.89
N SER A 150 -14.02 -20.11 -0.56
CA SER A 150 -12.80 -20.04 -1.36
C SER A 150 -12.31 -21.45 -1.66
N THR A 151 -12.04 -21.74 -2.93
CA THR A 151 -11.65 -23.06 -3.42
C THR A 151 -10.83 -22.95 -4.70
N ASN A 152 -9.93 -23.91 -4.91
CA ASN A 152 -9.20 -24.09 -6.17
C ASN A 152 -9.88 -25.08 -7.14
N ALA A 153 -11.02 -25.67 -6.77
CA ALA A 153 -11.71 -26.72 -7.52
C ALA A 153 -12.59 -26.22 -8.68
N THR A 154 -12.59 -24.91 -8.95
CA THR A 154 -13.32 -24.32 -10.09
C THR A 154 -12.43 -23.32 -10.83
N ALA A 155 -12.57 -23.25 -12.17
CA ALA A 155 -11.82 -22.32 -13.03
C ALA A 155 -12.09 -20.83 -12.75
N LYS A 156 -13.07 -20.53 -11.88
CA LYS A 156 -13.33 -19.21 -11.29
C LYS A 156 -12.85 -19.13 -9.84
N SER A 157 -11.58 -19.37 -9.55
CA SER A 157 -11.02 -18.90 -8.27
C SER A 157 -10.77 -17.38 -8.41
N ARG A 158 -11.38 -16.53 -7.59
CA ARG A 158 -10.90 -16.23 -6.23
C ARG A 158 -11.99 -15.92 -5.20
N THR A 159 -13.28 -16.00 -5.53
CA THR A 159 -14.38 -15.70 -4.58
C THR A 159 -15.71 -16.06 -5.21
N VAL A 160 -16.52 -16.88 -4.55
CA VAL A 160 -17.91 -17.15 -4.97
C VAL A 160 -18.83 -16.96 -3.77
N ALA A 161 -19.88 -16.15 -3.94
CA ALA A 161 -21.01 -16.12 -3.00
C ALA A 161 -21.89 -17.35 -3.27
N VAL A 162 -22.20 -18.13 -2.23
CA VAL A 162 -23.03 -19.35 -2.37
C VAL A 162 -24.33 -19.17 -1.58
N ALA A 163 -25.46 -19.43 -2.25
CA ALA A 163 -26.81 -19.44 -1.66
C ALA A 163 -27.00 -20.65 -0.71
N PRO A 164 -27.92 -20.62 0.27
CA PRO A 164 -27.74 -21.32 1.54
C PRO A 164 -27.94 -22.85 1.52
N GLY A 165 -26.97 -23.53 2.14
CA GLY A 165 -27.06 -24.88 2.75
C GLY A 165 -26.18 -25.01 4.01
N ILE A 166 -25.71 -23.88 4.56
CA ILE A 166 -24.86 -23.84 5.76
C ILE A 166 -25.79 -23.65 6.99
N PRO A 167 -25.74 -24.51 8.02
CA PRO A 167 -26.42 -24.25 9.28
C PRO A 167 -26.01 -22.87 9.80
N GLN A 168 -27.00 -22.02 10.06
CA GLN A 168 -26.78 -20.69 10.64
C GLN A 168 -26.08 -20.85 11.99
N VAL A 169 -25.03 -20.05 12.25
CA VAL A 169 -24.49 -19.88 13.60
C VAL A 169 -25.65 -19.38 14.47
N PRO A 170 -25.98 -20.02 15.61
CA PRO A 170 -27.18 -19.69 16.36
C PRO A 170 -27.26 -18.19 16.62
N THR A 171 -28.21 -17.53 15.99
CA THR A 171 -28.65 -16.19 16.36
C THR A 171 -29.50 -16.40 17.59
N ASN A 172 -29.05 -15.96 18.76
CA ASN A 172 -29.89 -15.92 19.95
C ASN A 172 -30.62 -14.57 19.97
N PRO A 173 -31.94 -14.51 19.70
CA PRO A 173 -32.73 -13.32 19.96
C PRO A 173 -33.29 -13.45 21.37
N SER A 174 -32.84 -12.56 22.26
CA SER A 174 -33.46 -12.33 23.56
C SER A 174 -34.98 -12.23 23.44
N GLN A 175 -35.71 -13.18 24.04
CA GLN A 175 -37.10 -12.98 24.45
C GLN A 175 -37.15 -12.80 25.96
N ASN A 176 -37.81 -11.72 26.39
CA ASN A 176 -38.43 -11.52 27.69
C ASN A 176 -39.60 -10.54 27.45
N PRO A 177 -40.68 -10.44 28.26
CA PRO A 177 -40.90 -11.06 29.58
C PRO A 177 -42.28 -11.72 29.81
N SER A 178 -42.42 -12.51 30.88
CA SER A 178 -43.43 -12.39 31.96
C SER A 178 -43.69 -13.70 32.75
N ILE A 179 -43.62 -13.59 34.07
CA ILE A 179 -43.97 -14.54 35.17
C ILE A 179 -45.50 -14.37 35.46
N PRO A 180 -46.31 -15.38 35.88
CA PRO A 180 -46.18 -16.05 37.20
C PRO A 180 -46.67 -17.49 37.41
N GLY A 181 -46.08 -18.15 38.44
CA GLY A 181 -46.82 -19.00 39.38
C GLY A 181 -46.33 -20.43 39.61
N GLY A 182 -45.95 -20.75 40.86
CA GLY A 182 -46.49 -21.94 41.56
C GLY A 182 -45.64 -23.23 41.70
N GLN A 183 -45.11 -23.41 42.92
CA GLN A 183 -45.07 -24.65 43.74
C GLN A 183 -44.23 -25.90 43.40
N GLY A 184 -43.54 -26.36 44.46
CA GLY A 184 -43.20 -27.76 44.78
C GLY A 184 -41.84 -28.22 44.25
N GLY A 185 -40.90 -28.79 45.01
CA GLY A 185 -40.89 -29.31 46.37
C GLY A 185 -39.98 -30.56 46.40
N GLY A 186 -39.06 -30.62 47.36
CA GLY A 186 -38.63 -31.90 47.96
C GLY A 186 -37.25 -32.48 47.58
N GLY A 187 -36.37 -32.52 48.58
CA GLY A 187 -35.46 -33.65 48.90
C GLY A 187 -34.17 -33.75 48.09
N GLY A 188 -32.98 -33.93 48.65
CA GLY A 188 -32.62 -34.31 50.02
C GLY A 188 -31.12 -34.14 50.26
N ALA A 189 -30.82 -34.03 51.55
CA ALA A 189 -29.55 -33.78 52.25
C ALA A 189 -28.49 -34.92 52.05
N PRO A 190 -27.30 -34.92 52.69
CA PRO A 190 -26.86 -34.03 53.77
C PRO A 190 -25.40 -33.54 53.75
N THR A 191 -25.20 -32.54 54.60
CA THR A 191 -23.98 -31.96 55.21
C THR A 191 -23.46 -32.89 56.34
N PRO A 192 -22.64 -32.46 57.34
CA PRO A 192 -21.63 -31.38 57.48
C PRO A 192 -20.33 -31.83 58.21
N GLY A 193 -19.36 -30.91 58.37
CA GLY A 193 -18.93 -30.56 59.73
C GLY A 193 -17.43 -30.55 60.06
N GLY A 194 -16.97 -29.43 60.63
CA GLY A 194 -15.71 -29.27 61.37
C GLY A 194 -14.98 -27.98 60.99
N SER A 195 -15.33 -26.78 61.47
CA SER A 195 -15.05 -26.16 62.79
C SER A 195 -13.57 -26.06 63.17
N GLY A 196 -13.08 -24.85 63.43
CA GLY A 196 -11.84 -24.60 64.19
C GLY A 196 -11.14 -23.30 63.80
N GLY A 197 -11.22 -22.29 64.67
CA GLY A 197 -10.83 -20.90 64.40
C GLY A 197 -9.37 -20.54 64.68
N GLY A 198 -9.09 -19.24 64.59
CA GLY A 198 -7.84 -18.60 65.03
C GLY A 198 -7.70 -17.17 64.51
N GLN A 199 -8.01 -16.18 65.37
CA GLN A 199 -7.71 -14.75 65.17
C GLN A 199 -6.22 -14.45 65.42
N GLY A 200 -5.70 -13.40 64.79
CA GLY A 200 -4.46 -12.72 65.20
C GLY A 200 -4.00 -11.70 64.17
N GLY A 201 -3.98 -10.41 64.52
CA GLY A 201 -3.93 -9.30 63.57
C GLY A 201 -2.58 -8.60 63.36
N GLY A 202 -2.64 -7.56 62.51
CA GLY A 202 -1.94 -6.28 62.69
C GLY A 202 -0.57 -6.06 62.02
N GLY A 203 -0.52 -5.09 61.09
CA GLY A 203 0.51 -4.03 61.14
C GLY A 203 1.56 -3.97 60.00
N GLY A 204 1.35 -3.03 59.08
CA GLY A 204 2.33 -1.98 58.70
C GLY A 204 3.53 -2.30 57.80
N GLY A 205 3.73 -1.46 56.77
CA GLY A 205 5.07 -0.93 56.45
C GLY A 205 5.63 -1.09 55.03
N GLN A 206 5.76 0.08 54.38
CA GLN A 206 6.86 0.54 53.52
C GLN A 206 6.93 0.17 52.02
N GLY A 207 7.03 1.26 51.24
CA GLY A 207 7.29 1.28 49.81
C GLY A 207 8.74 0.98 49.40
N GLY A 208 8.90 0.75 48.11
CA GLY A 208 10.17 0.65 47.41
C GLY A 208 9.91 0.69 45.92
N GLY A 209 10.33 1.77 45.25
CA GLY A 209 10.20 1.93 43.81
C GLY A 209 11.33 1.23 43.05
N GLN A 210 11.05 0.78 41.82
CA GLN A 210 12.06 0.42 40.82
C GLN A 210 11.62 0.87 39.42
N GLY A 211 12.57 1.45 38.69
CA GLY A 211 12.41 2.01 37.34
C GLY A 211 12.41 0.96 36.22
N PRO A 212 12.30 1.39 34.95
CA PRO A 212 12.07 0.50 33.83
C PRO A 212 13.37 -0.06 33.23
N GLN A 213 13.41 -1.38 33.01
CA GLN A 213 14.47 -2.10 32.28
C GLN A 213 14.11 -2.30 30.80
N GLN A 214 15.15 -2.27 29.96
CA GLN A 214 15.18 -2.42 28.49
C GLN A 214 14.66 -3.78 27.97
N PRO A 215 14.23 -3.86 26.70
CA PRO A 215 13.94 -5.12 26.02
C PRO A 215 15.21 -5.78 25.43
N PRO A 216 15.25 -7.14 25.35
CA PRO A 216 16.43 -7.87 24.89
C PRO A 216 16.49 -8.04 23.36
N SER A 217 17.75 -8.22 22.91
CA SER A 217 18.29 -8.39 21.56
C SER A 217 18.05 -9.77 20.90
N GLN A 218 17.91 -9.79 19.57
CA GLN A 218 17.88 -11.01 18.72
C GLN A 218 19.29 -11.57 18.42
N PRO A 219 19.45 -12.90 18.23
CA PRO A 219 20.61 -13.51 17.56
C PRO A 219 20.33 -13.94 16.09
N PRO A 220 21.40 -14.28 15.31
CA PRO A 220 21.47 -14.02 13.86
C PRO A 220 21.17 -15.20 12.92
N VAL A 221 20.91 -14.85 11.66
CA VAL A 221 20.57 -15.69 10.50
C VAL A 221 21.81 -16.38 9.90
N GLN A 222 21.68 -17.65 9.45
CA GLN A 222 22.66 -18.34 8.59
C GLN A 222 22.17 -18.48 7.13
N PRO A 223 23.08 -18.58 6.12
CA PRO A 223 22.72 -18.63 4.69
C PRO A 223 22.55 -20.06 4.14
N PRO A 224 21.94 -20.24 2.94
CA PRO A 224 21.48 -21.53 2.44
C PRO A 224 22.56 -22.32 1.70
N VAL A 225 22.39 -23.65 1.70
CA VAL A 225 23.20 -24.63 0.96
C VAL A 225 22.30 -25.38 -0.03
N THR A 226 22.76 -25.56 -1.27
CA THR A 226 22.27 -26.52 -2.29
C THR A 226 23.50 -27.02 -3.08
N PRO A 227 23.45 -28.07 -3.94
CA PRO A 227 22.36 -29.00 -4.31
C PRO A 227 22.78 -30.51 -4.34
N GLY A 228 21.83 -31.41 -4.58
CA GLY A 228 22.09 -32.79 -5.02
C GLY A 228 20.84 -33.39 -5.65
N GLY A 229 20.91 -33.80 -6.91
CA GLY A 229 19.78 -34.33 -7.69
C GLY A 229 19.76 -35.84 -7.84
N SER A 230 18.63 -36.37 -8.29
CA SER A 230 18.51 -37.59 -9.11
C SER A 230 17.11 -37.67 -9.70
N GLU A 231 17.04 -37.93 -11.00
CA GLU A 231 15.85 -38.25 -11.79
C GLU A 231 15.29 -39.63 -11.38
N GLU A 232 13.96 -39.78 -11.38
CA GLU A 232 13.29 -41.00 -11.85
C GLU A 232 11.80 -40.75 -12.14
N THR A 233 11.24 -41.57 -13.02
CA THR A 233 10.22 -41.26 -14.03
C THR A 233 8.83 -41.82 -13.74
N GLY A 234 7.77 -41.02 -13.92
CA GLY A 234 6.38 -41.42 -14.28
C GLY A 234 5.52 -42.11 -13.21
N PRO A 235 4.17 -42.19 -13.37
CA PRO A 235 3.38 -41.94 -14.57
C PRO A 235 2.48 -40.69 -14.51
N THR A 236 2.25 -40.18 -15.72
CA THR A 236 1.40 -39.08 -16.16
C THR A 236 -0.10 -39.34 -15.95
N ASN A 237 -0.83 -38.33 -15.45
CA ASN A 237 -2.18 -38.00 -15.91
C ASN A 237 -2.58 -36.56 -15.47
N VAL A 238 -2.01 -35.59 -16.18
CA VAL A 238 -2.63 -34.26 -16.38
C VAL A 238 -3.49 -34.40 -17.63
N PRO A 239 -4.72 -33.87 -17.70
CA PRO A 239 -5.49 -33.95 -18.93
C PRO A 239 -4.73 -33.24 -20.05
N GLU A 240 -4.31 -34.05 -21.02
CA GLU A 240 -3.92 -33.61 -22.35
C GLU A 240 -5.03 -32.74 -22.92
N VAL A 241 -4.68 -31.51 -23.26
CA VAL A 241 -5.42 -30.77 -24.27
C VAL A 241 -5.19 -31.55 -25.56
N SER A 242 -6.23 -32.25 -26.01
CA SER A 242 -6.23 -33.01 -27.24
C SER A 242 -5.82 -32.13 -28.43
N SER A 243 -4.91 -32.65 -29.26
CA SER A 243 -4.82 -32.24 -30.67
C SER A 243 -5.52 -33.32 -31.50
N PRO A 244 -6.42 -32.91 -32.41
CA PRO A 244 -5.92 -32.47 -33.70
C PRO A 244 -6.33 -31.03 -34.04
N THR A 245 -5.32 -30.23 -34.40
CA THR A 245 -5.41 -29.07 -35.30
C THR A 245 -6.41 -27.94 -34.98
N GLU A 246 -6.38 -27.34 -33.78
CA GLU A 246 -6.57 -25.88 -33.76
C GLU A 246 -5.20 -25.27 -34.04
N GLU A 247 -5.04 -24.64 -35.20
CA GLU A 247 -3.85 -23.84 -35.45
C GLU A 247 -3.65 -22.86 -34.29
N SER A 248 -2.58 -23.06 -33.52
CA SER A 248 -2.10 -22.10 -32.53
C SER A 248 -2.26 -20.69 -33.11
N CYS A 249 -3.01 -19.81 -32.46
CA CYS A 249 -3.20 -18.42 -32.88
C CYS A 249 -1.88 -17.62 -32.94
N PHE A 250 -0.76 -18.25 -32.60
CA PHE A 250 0.55 -17.66 -32.41
C PHE A 250 1.52 -18.14 -33.50
N ASN A 251 2.27 -17.18 -34.03
CA ASN A 251 3.54 -17.41 -34.71
C ASN A 251 4.63 -17.51 -33.64
N VAL A 252 5.49 -18.53 -33.75
CA VAL A 252 6.58 -18.78 -32.80
C VAL A 252 7.91 -19.05 -33.50
N ILE A 253 9.00 -18.75 -32.82
CA ILE A 253 10.36 -19.18 -33.18
C ILE A 253 11.00 -19.92 -32.00
N ASN A 254 12.01 -20.74 -32.28
CA ASN A 254 12.84 -21.32 -31.22
C ASN A 254 13.63 -20.22 -30.51
N ASP A 255 13.76 -20.32 -29.18
CA ASP A 255 14.68 -19.44 -28.44
C ASP A 255 16.13 -19.80 -28.82
N PRO A 256 16.93 -18.86 -29.35
CA PRO A 256 18.32 -19.16 -29.76
C PRO A 256 19.24 -19.53 -28.59
N ASN A 257 18.86 -19.19 -27.36
CA ASN A 257 19.67 -19.41 -26.16
C ASN A 257 19.11 -20.54 -25.27
N ASP A 258 18.02 -21.18 -25.66
CA ASP A 258 17.32 -22.18 -24.86
C ASP A 258 16.56 -23.15 -25.77
N SER A 259 17.17 -24.30 -26.06
CA SER A 259 16.62 -25.30 -26.98
C SER A 259 15.26 -25.86 -26.52
N SER A 260 14.93 -25.74 -25.23
CA SER A 260 13.68 -26.19 -24.62
C SER A 260 12.54 -25.16 -24.70
N ALA A 261 12.81 -23.97 -25.24
CA ALA A 261 11.88 -22.84 -25.24
C ALA A 261 11.56 -22.29 -26.64
N VAL A 262 10.42 -21.60 -26.72
CA VAL A 262 9.98 -20.83 -27.88
C VAL A 262 9.59 -19.41 -27.48
N ILE A 263 9.66 -18.51 -28.46
CA ILE A 263 9.33 -17.08 -28.35
C ILE A 263 8.12 -16.78 -29.22
N LEU A 264 7.15 -16.04 -28.69
CA LEU A 264 6.02 -15.55 -29.48
C LEU A 264 6.47 -14.39 -30.39
N VAL A 265 6.25 -14.52 -31.69
CA VAL A 265 6.57 -13.50 -32.70
C VAL A 265 5.35 -12.86 -33.35
N GLY A 266 4.17 -13.35 -33.03
CA GLY A 266 2.95 -12.58 -33.21
C GLY A 266 1.70 -13.43 -33.34
N ARG A 267 0.62 -12.79 -33.79
CA ARG A 267 -0.66 -13.44 -34.06
C ARG A 267 -0.73 -13.93 -35.50
N LYS A 268 -1.25 -15.14 -35.73
CA LYS A 268 -1.52 -15.64 -37.09
C LYS A 268 -2.61 -14.79 -37.76
N SER A 269 -2.46 -14.54 -39.06
CA SER A 269 -3.38 -13.71 -39.85
C SER A 269 -4.81 -14.26 -39.91
N ASN A 270 -4.98 -15.57 -39.82
CA ASN A 270 -6.28 -16.24 -39.84
C ASN A 270 -6.92 -16.42 -38.45
N CYS A 271 -6.21 -16.08 -37.36
CA CYS A 271 -6.78 -16.15 -36.03
C CYS A 271 -7.75 -14.98 -35.81
N THR A 272 -9.03 -15.27 -35.56
CA THR A 272 -10.09 -14.26 -35.30
C THR A 272 -10.29 -13.96 -33.82
N LYS A 273 -9.78 -14.80 -32.91
CA LYS A 273 -9.90 -14.64 -31.45
C LYS A 273 -9.18 -13.35 -30.98
N THR A 274 -9.89 -12.51 -30.22
CA THR A 274 -9.33 -11.28 -29.61
C THR A 274 -8.90 -11.49 -28.15
N SER A 275 -9.46 -12.49 -27.48
CA SER A 275 -9.02 -12.97 -26.17
C SER A 275 -8.03 -14.11 -26.36
N LEU A 276 -6.76 -13.89 -26.02
CA LEU A 276 -5.68 -14.83 -26.28
C LEU A 276 -5.23 -15.53 -24.99
N ILE A 277 -5.28 -16.87 -25.01
CA ILE A 277 -4.72 -17.72 -23.95
C ILE A 277 -3.54 -18.47 -24.57
N VAL A 278 -2.35 -18.22 -24.03
CA VAL A 278 -1.11 -18.85 -24.48
C VAL A 278 -0.93 -20.17 -23.74
N PRO A 279 -0.81 -21.32 -24.45
CA PRO A 279 -0.50 -22.58 -23.80
C PRO A 279 0.92 -22.55 -23.20
N ASN A 280 1.15 -23.30 -22.12
CA ASN A 280 2.47 -23.36 -21.47
C ASN A 280 3.57 -23.88 -22.43
N LYS A 281 3.19 -24.77 -23.36
CA LYS A 281 4.08 -25.33 -24.37
C LYS A 281 3.49 -25.20 -25.78
N ILE A 282 4.35 -24.95 -26.76
CA ILE A 282 4.06 -25.03 -28.20
C ILE A 282 5.15 -25.91 -28.83
N ASN A 283 4.75 -26.92 -29.60
CA ASN A 283 5.66 -27.92 -30.19
C ASN A 283 6.57 -28.59 -29.15
N GLY A 284 6.02 -28.94 -27.98
CA GLY A 284 6.76 -29.56 -26.86
C GLY A 284 7.68 -28.62 -26.06
N LYS A 285 7.85 -27.37 -26.50
CA LYS A 285 8.76 -26.38 -25.91
C LYS A 285 8.01 -25.32 -25.11
N THR A 286 8.59 -24.86 -24.01
CA THR A 286 7.98 -23.87 -23.11
C THR A 286 7.91 -22.49 -23.77
N VAL A 287 6.77 -21.80 -23.67
CA VAL A 287 6.63 -20.43 -24.18
C VAL A 287 7.23 -19.44 -23.18
N LYS A 288 8.37 -18.86 -23.51
CA LYS A 288 9.22 -18.14 -22.53
C LYS A 288 9.11 -16.62 -22.60
N SER A 289 8.93 -16.05 -23.79
CA SER A 289 8.91 -14.60 -23.97
C SER A 289 8.07 -14.17 -25.17
N ILE A 290 7.81 -12.86 -25.24
CA ILE A 290 7.19 -12.20 -26.37
C ILE A 290 8.22 -11.30 -27.03
N SER A 291 8.44 -11.50 -28.33
CA SER A 291 9.38 -10.69 -29.11
C SER A 291 8.87 -9.27 -29.37
N ALA A 292 9.76 -8.43 -29.89
CA ALA A 292 9.44 -7.03 -30.16
C ALA A 292 8.31 -6.91 -31.19
N GLY A 293 7.33 -6.05 -30.91
CA GLY A 293 6.20 -5.77 -31.79
C GLY A 293 5.23 -6.93 -32.07
N ALA A 294 5.39 -8.09 -31.42
CA ALA A 294 4.65 -9.33 -31.76
C ALA A 294 3.12 -9.16 -31.85
N PHE A 295 2.54 -8.36 -30.96
CA PHE A 295 1.11 -8.07 -30.93
C PHE A 295 0.84 -6.56 -31.07
N LYS A 296 1.70 -5.79 -31.75
CA LYS A 296 1.49 -4.35 -31.95
C LYS A 296 0.20 -4.08 -32.74
N GLN A 297 -0.73 -3.32 -32.14
CA GLN A 297 -1.97 -2.86 -32.76
C GLN A 297 -2.84 -3.96 -33.42
N VAL A 298 -2.85 -5.17 -32.86
CA VAL A 298 -3.59 -6.32 -33.42
C VAL A 298 -5.01 -6.48 -32.89
N GLY A 299 -5.52 -5.51 -32.13
CA GLY A 299 -6.93 -5.44 -31.70
C GLY A 299 -7.34 -6.53 -30.70
N ILE A 300 -6.41 -6.98 -29.84
CA ILE A 300 -6.72 -7.96 -28.80
C ILE A 300 -7.38 -7.31 -27.57
N THR A 301 -8.18 -8.08 -26.84
CA THR A 301 -8.99 -7.66 -25.70
C THR A 301 -8.62 -8.34 -24.39
N SER A 302 -7.82 -9.40 -24.45
CA SER A 302 -7.19 -9.98 -23.26
C SER A 302 -5.98 -10.82 -23.65
N PHE A 303 -5.03 -10.95 -22.74
CA PHE A 303 -3.87 -11.81 -22.92
C PHE A 303 -3.50 -12.53 -21.63
N VAL A 304 -3.44 -13.86 -21.67
CA VAL A 304 -3.18 -14.72 -20.50
C VAL A 304 -2.05 -15.71 -20.79
N SER A 305 -1.08 -15.78 -19.89
CA SER A 305 -0.02 -16.80 -19.89
C SER A 305 0.57 -17.01 -18.49
N ASN A 306 1.02 -18.24 -18.21
CA ASN A 306 1.67 -18.59 -16.96
C ASN A 306 3.19 -18.72 -17.05
N THR A 307 3.76 -18.78 -18.26
CA THR A 307 5.19 -19.13 -18.47
C THR A 307 6.03 -17.97 -18.99
N ILE A 308 5.41 -16.92 -19.52
CA ILE A 308 6.11 -15.78 -20.12
C ILE A 308 6.84 -14.99 -19.03
N LYS A 309 8.17 -14.93 -19.15
CA LYS A 309 9.09 -14.21 -18.25
C LYS A 309 9.43 -12.81 -18.75
N GLU A 310 9.37 -12.58 -20.06
CA GLU A 310 9.77 -11.31 -20.66
C GLU A 310 8.81 -10.89 -21.76
N VAL A 311 8.46 -9.61 -21.77
CA VAL A 311 7.74 -8.93 -22.85
C VAL A 311 8.68 -7.87 -23.44
N LYS A 312 9.09 -8.04 -24.69
CA LYS A 312 10.03 -7.12 -25.35
C LYS A 312 9.35 -5.85 -25.85
N GLU A 313 10.19 -4.98 -26.41
CA GLU A 313 9.82 -3.65 -26.89
C GLU A 313 8.59 -3.66 -27.80
N GLU A 314 7.67 -2.71 -27.57
CA GLU A 314 6.45 -2.51 -28.36
C GLU A 314 5.52 -3.73 -28.49
N ALA A 315 5.74 -4.83 -27.74
CA ALA A 315 5.05 -6.10 -27.96
C ALA A 315 3.52 -6.00 -27.99
N PHE A 316 2.92 -5.12 -27.18
CA PHE A 316 1.48 -4.85 -27.16
C PHE A 316 1.14 -3.39 -27.49
N TYR A 317 2.06 -2.64 -28.09
CA TYR A 317 1.89 -1.22 -28.38
C TYR A 317 0.54 -0.92 -29.06
N GLY A 318 -0.19 0.06 -28.51
CA GLY A 318 -1.40 0.61 -29.12
C GLY A 318 -2.61 -0.32 -29.16
N ASN A 319 -2.63 -1.42 -28.41
CA ASN A 319 -3.85 -2.24 -28.26
C ASN A 319 -4.84 -1.59 -27.30
N THR A 320 -5.55 -0.57 -27.78
CA THR A 320 -6.49 0.22 -26.96
C THR A 320 -7.66 -0.58 -26.40
N SER A 321 -7.90 -1.80 -26.88
CA SER A 321 -8.95 -2.68 -26.38
C SER A 321 -8.46 -3.71 -25.34
N LEU A 322 -7.15 -3.76 -25.05
CA LEU A 322 -6.53 -4.88 -24.34
C LEU A 322 -7.03 -5.07 -22.91
N GLY A 323 -7.25 -4.01 -22.13
CA GLY A 323 -7.97 -4.03 -20.83
C GLY A 323 -7.42 -4.92 -19.70
N THR A 324 -7.25 -6.22 -19.94
CA THR A 324 -6.78 -7.27 -19.02
C THR A 324 -5.55 -8.01 -19.58
N VAL A 325 -4.48 -8.03 -18.81
CA VAL A 325 -3.29 -8.87 -19.05
C VAL A 325 -2.94 -9.63 -17.77
N LYS A 326 -2.78 -10.95 -17.89
CA LYS A 326 -2.38 -11.83 -16.79
C LYS A 326 -1.14 -12.63 -17.19
N LEU A 327 0.03 -12.22 -16.68
CA LEU A 327 1.31 -12.86 -16.95
C LEU A 327 1.97 -13.26 -15.63
N MET A 328 1.66 -14.48 -15.17
CA MET A 328 1.93 -14.89 -13.78
C MET A 328 3.41 -15.06 -13.44
N SER A 329 4.27 -15.18 -14.45
CA SER A 329 5.73 -15.36 -14.31
C SER A 329 6.53 -14.18 -14.85
N LEU A 330 5.89 -13.04 -15.14
CA LEU A 330 6.54 -11.90 -15.78
C LEU A 330 7.60 -11.27 -14.88
N GLN A 331 8.82 -11.15 -15.40
CA GLN A 331 9.99 -10.60 -14.70
C GLN A 331 10.48 -9.29 -15.32
N LYS A 332 10.31 -9.12 -16.64
CA LYS A 332 10.83 -7.97 -17.39
C LYS A 332 9.85 -7.47 -18.44
N VAL A 333 9.70 -6.14 -18.50
CA VAL A 333 8.90 -5.44 -19.51
C VAL A 333 9.79 -4.43 -20.23
N GLY A 334 9.92 -4.57 -21.54
CA GLY A 334 10.72 -3.70 -22.39
C GLY A 334 10.04 -2.37 -22.71
N ASN A 335 10.76 -1.53 -23.45
CA ASN A 335 10.33 -0.19 -23.79
C ASN A 335 9.02 -0.20 -24.59
N TYR A 336 8.11 0.73 -24.31
CA TYR A 336 6.83 0.87 -25.02
C TYR A 336 5.93 -0.39 -25.04
N ALA A 337 6.26 -1.44 -24.27
CA ALA A 337 5.65 -2.76 -24.41
C ALA A 337 4.12 -2.75 -24.27
N PHE A 338 3.58 -1.93 -23.37
CA PHE A 338 2.16 -1.72 -23.13
C PHE A 338 1.77 -0.25 -23.31
N PHE A 339 2.41 0.46 -24.24
CA PHE A 339 2.09 1.86 -24.54
C PHE A 339 0.64 1.99 -25.05
N ASN A 340 -0.17 2.85 -24.41
CA ASN A 340 -1.56 3.13 -24.76
C ASN A 340 -2.44 1.87 -24.92
N THR A 341 -2.38 0.95 -23.95
CA THR A 341 -3.15 -0.31 -23.99
C THR A 341 -4.43 -0.33 -23.14
N ASN A 342 -4.77 0.78 -22.49
CA ASN A 342 -5.95 0.90 -21.61
C ASN A 342 -6.00 -0.12 -20.46
N LEU A 343 -4.85 -0.61 -19.98
CA LEU A 343 -4.80 -1.54 -18.85
C LEU A 343 -5.30 -0.89 -17.58
N LEU A 344 -6.17 -1.61 -16.86
CA LEU A 344 -6.77 -1.16 -15.59
C LEU A 344 -6.00 -1.71 -14.39
N THR A 345 -5.69 -3.00 -14.43
CA THR A 345 -4.99 -3.73 -13.38
C THR A 345 -4.13 -4.81 -14.02
N VAL A 346 -3.03 -5.16 -13.34
CA VAL A 346 -2.12 -6.24 -13.72
C VAL A 346 -1.67 -6.98 -12.46
N ASP A 347 -1.44 -8.27 -12.58
CA ASP A 347 -0.88 -9.10 -11.49
C ASP A 347 0.56 -9.50 -11.88
N PHE A 348 1.52 -8.59 -11.67
CA PHE A 348 2.95 -8.76 -12.04
C PHE A 348 3.86 -8.82 -10.81
N ARG A 349 3.58 -9.73 -9.87
CA ARG A 349 4.27 -9.79 -8.56
C ARG A 349 5.77 -10.09 -8.66
N TYR A 350 6.20 -10.74 -9.74
CA TYR A 350 7.60 -11.10 -9.99
C TYR A 350 8.33 -10.09 -10.87
N LEU A 351 7.69 -9.00 -11.25
CA LEU A 351 8.29 -7.97 -12.09
C LEU A 351 9.47 -7.32 -11.37
N THR A 352 10.62 -7.28 -12.04
CA THR A 352 11.88 -6.76 -11.52
C THR A 352 12.38 -5.54 -12.27
N GLU A 353 11.98 -5.38 -13.54
CA GLU A 353 12.45 -4.32 -14.43
C GLU A 353 11.32 -3.85 -15.35
N VAL A 354 11.18 -2.52 -15.46
CA VAL A 354 10.24 -1.84 -16.36
C VAL A 354 11.01 -0.82 -17.19
N GLY A 355 10.96 -0.99 -18.51
CA GLY A 355 11.60 -0.10 -19.48
C GLY A 355 10.88 1.23 -19.69
N ASP A 356 11.46 2.06 -20.55
CA ASP A 356 10.97 3.40 -20.84
C ASP A 356 9.61 3.34 -21.55
N TYR A 357 8.70 4.23 -21.19
CA TYR A 357 7.33 4.30 -21.73
C TYR A 357 6.52 2.99 -21.63
N ALA A 358 7.00 1.98 -20.90
CA ALA A 358 6.45 0.62 -20.93
C ALA A 358 4.95 0.58 -20.64
N PHE A 359 4.45 1.42 -19.74
CA PHE A 359 3.04 1.52 -19.36
C PHE A 359 2.47 2.93 -19.55
N TYR A 360 3.07 3.73 -20.43
CA TYR A 360 2.57 5.07 -20.74
C TYR A 360 1.12 5.03 -21.22
N GLY A 361 0.28 5.95 -20.71
CA GLY A 361 -1.08 6.17 -21.21
C GLY A 361 -2.03 4.99 -20.96
N ASN A 362 -1.88 4.31 -19.82
CA ASN A 362 -2.81 3.29 -19.37
C ASN A 362 -3.81 3.86 -18.34
N LYS A 363 -4.58 2.97 -17.69
CA LYS A 363 -5.65 3.31 -16.75
C LYS A 363 -5.40 2.74 -15.36
N PHE A 364 -4.13 2.52 -15.00
CA PHE A 364 -3.79 1.98 -13.68
C PHE A 364 -4.25 2.93 -12.58
N VAL A 365 -4.97 2.38 -11.59
CA VAL A 365 -5.42 3.11 -10.39
C VAL A 365 -4.47 2.88 -9.21
N SER A 366 -3.86 1.70 -9.16
CA SER A 366 -2.83 1.35 -8.19
C SER A 366 -1.89 0.32 -8.80
N ILE A 367 -0.67 0.28 -8.28
CA ILE A 367 0.33 -0.75 -8.57
C ILE A 367 0.93 -1.28 -7.27
N ASP A 368 1.16 -2.59 -7.25
CA ASP A 368 1.86 -3.32 -6.19
C ASP A 368 2.90 -4.23 -6.83
N PHE A 369 4.15 -3.74 -6.87
CA PHE A 369 5.26 -4.44 -7.48
C PHE A 369 6.35 -4.69 -6.43
N PRO A 370 6.23 -5.75 -5.63
CA PRO A 370 7.07 -5.95 -4.44
C PRO A 370 8.54 -6.27 -4.77
N ASN A 371 8.84 -6.65 -6.01
CA ASN A 371 10.16 -7.04 -6.46
C ASN A 371 10.79 -6.09 -7.50
N LEU A 372 10.08 -5.01 -7.86
CA LEU A 372 10.54 -4.07 -8.87
C LEU A 372 11.77 -3.31 -8.37
N LYS A 373 12.83 -3.28 -9.18
CA LYS A 373 14.11 -2.63 -8.85
C LYS A 373 14.29 -1.31 -9.59
N THR A 374 13.89 -1.25 -10.85
CA THR A 374 14.11 -0.11 -11.74
C THR A 374 12.85 0.23 -12.52
N ILE A 375 12.62 1.53 -12.68
CA ILE A 375 11.52 2.10 -13.47
C ILE A 375 12.12 3.06 -14.47
N GLY A 376 11.93 2.79 -15.75
CA GLY A 376 12.38 3.63 -16.87
C GLY A 376 11.68 4.99 -16.95
N ASP A 377 12.18 5.81 -17.87
CA ASP A 377 11.64 7.13 -18.13
C ASP A 377 10.23 7.03 -18.70
N TYR A 378 9.33 7.93 -18.26
CA TYR A 378 7.93 8.00 -18.68
C TYR A 378 7.10 6.72 -18.46
N ALA A 379 7.64 5.72 -17.75
CA ALA A 379 7.10 4.36 -17.72
C ALA A 379 5.62 4.28 -17.29
N PHE A 380 5.19 5.09 -16.32
CA PHE A 380 3.80 5.17 -15.85
C PHE A 380 3.17 6.54 -16.08
N GLN A 381 3.69 7.36 -17.01
CA GLN A 381 3.09 8.66 -17.32
C GLN A 381 1.65 8.48 -17.86
N TYR A 382 0.78 9.45 -17.61
CA TYR A 382 -0.61 9.46 -18.10
C TYR A 382 -1.44 8.25 -17.64
N ASN A 383 -1.24 7.82 -16.39
CA ASN A 383 -2.07 6.83 -15.74
C ASN A 383 -3.08 7.51 -14.78
N LYS A 384 -3.72 6.73 -13.91
CA LYS A 384 -4.68 7.19 -12.89
C LYS A 384 -4.24 6.77 -11.49
N LEU A 385 -2.93 6.60 -11.28
CA LEU A 385 -2.39 6.05 -10.03
C LEU A 385 -2.72 6.99 -8.88
N THR A 386 -3.39 6.46 -7.87
CA THR A 386 -3.67 7.15 -6.60
C THR A 386 -2.68 6.76 -5.51
N LYS A 387 -2.08 5.58 -5.64
CA LYS A 387 -1.12 4.99 -4.72
C LYS A 387 -0.15 4.06 -5.45
N VAL A 388 1.08 4.00 -4.96
CA VAL A 388 2.11 3.06 -5.43
C VAL A 388 2.69 2.29 -4.24
N ILE A 389 2.96 1.00 -4.42
CA ILE A 389 3.63 0.14 -3.44
C ILE A 389 4.89 -0.43 -4.10
N LEU A 390 6.04 0.14 -3.75
CA LEU A 390 7.33 -0.08 -4.44
C LEU A 390 8.48 -0.25 -3.42
N PRO A 391 8.48 -1.31 -2.60
CA PRO A 391 9.37 -1.43 -1.44
C PRO A 391 10.85 -1.65 -1.79
N LYS A 392 11.16 -2.11 -3.02
CA LYS A 392 12.53 -2.47 -3.45
C LYS A 392 13.07 -1.61 -4.60
N VAL A 393 12.32 -0.61 -5.06
CA VAL A 393 12.73 0.24 -6.18
C VAL A 393 13.91 1.11 -5.74
N LYS A 394 14.98 1.09 -6.54
CA LYS A 394 16.21 1.88 -6.36
C LYS A 394 16.23 3.12 -7.25
N THR A 395 15.74 3.00 -8.48
CA THR A 395 15.83 4.07 -9.48
C THR A 395 14.49 4.32 -10.13
N ILE A 396 14.10 5.59 -10.18
CA ILE A 396 12.88 6.07 -10.85
C ILE A 396 13.29 7.06 -11.94
N GLY A 397 12.91 6.74 -13.17
CA GLY A 397 13.19 7.55 -14.36
C GLY A 397 12.49 8.91 -14.39
N GLN A 398 12.90 9.72 -15.35
CA GLN A 398 12.30 11.02 -15.64
C GLN A 398 10.84 10.86 -16.00
N TYR A 399 9.98 11.76 -15.51
CA TYR A 399 8.53 11.76 -15.77
C TYR A 399 7.80 10.45 -15.45
N ALA A 400 8.43 9.49 -14.77
CA ALA A 400 7.92 8.12 -14.63
C ALA A 400 6.50 8.06 -14.07
N PHE A 401 6.14 8.96 -13.13
CA PHE A 401 4.80 9.08 -12.56
C PHE A 401 4.15 10.44 -12.83
N PHE A 402 4.63 11.20 -13.81
CA PHE A 402 3.99 12.46 -14.20
C PHE A 402 2.58 12.22 -14.76
N GLN A 403 1.64 13.15 -14.53
CA GLN A 403 0.22 13.02 -14.92
C GLN A 403 -0.43 11.73 -14.39
N ASN A 404 -0.21 11.48 -13.10
CA ASN A 404 -1.01 10.59 -12.27
C ASN A 404 -1.80 11.40 -11.24
N ILE A 405 -2.43 10.76 -10.27
CA ILE A 405 -3.21 11.41 -9.20
C ILE A 405 -2.79 10.88 -7.83
N ILE A 406 -1.48 10.67 -7.64
CA ILE A 406 -0.93 10.10 -6.41
C ILE A 406 -1.17 11.08 -5.27
N GLN A 407 -1.79 10.62 -4.19
CA GLN A 407 -2.22 11.45 -3.07
C GLN A 407 -1.75 10.88 -1.74
N GLY A 408 -1.68 11.75 -0.73
CA GLY A 408 -1.27 11.35 0.61
C GLY A 408 0.23 11.13 0.75
N GLU A 409 0.61 10.11 1.51
CA GLU A 409 2.01 9.75 1.75
C GLU A 409 2.60 8.92 0.61
N LEU A 410 3.73 9.40 0.07
CA LEU A 410 4.62 8.64 -0.78
C LEU A 410 5.80 8.11 0.04
N ASN A 411 5.84 6.79 0.23
CA ASN A 411 6.89 6.10 0.97
C ASN A 411 7.65 5.14 0.06
N LEU A 412 8.92 5.45 -0.21
CA LEU A 412 9.79 4.66 -1.07
C LEU A 412 11.10 4.36 -0.32
N PRO A 413 11.14 3.27 0.47
CA PRO A 413 12.16 3.07 1.50
C PRO A 413 13.55 2.71 0.95
N LYS A 414 13.67 2.37 -0.34
CA LYS A 414 14.92 1.93 -0.98
C LYS A 414 15.32 2.77 -2.19
N VAL A 415 14.59 3.84 -2.49
CA VAL A 415 14.91 4.67 -3.66
C VAL A 415 16.18 5.46 -3.40
N GLU A 416 17.11 5.38 -4.33
CA GLU A 416 18.42 6.03 -4.29
C GLU A 416 18.46 7.24 -5.22
N THR A 417 17.71 7.21 -6.34
CA THR A 417 17.68 8.28 -7.35
C THR A 417 16.28 8.47 -7.93
N ILE A 418 15.87 9.75 -8.04
CA ILE A 418 14.60 10.16 -8.62
C ILE A 418 14.85 11.12 -9.79
N GLY A 419 14.31 10.78 -10.96
CA GLY A 419 14.46 11.55 -12.19
C GLY A 419 13.69 12.87 -12.22
N GLN A 420 14.03 13.70 -13.22
CA GLN A 420 13.37 14.98 -13.46
C GLN A 420 11.86 14.79 -13.65
N TYR A 421 11.03 15.66 -13.07
CA TYR A 421 9.56 15.60 -13.16
C TYR A 421 8.88 14.30 -12.69
N ALA A 422 9.61 13.35 -12.09
CA ALA A 422 9.10 12.00 -11.82
C ALA A 422 7.74 11.99 -11.09
N PHE A 423 7.55 12.85 -10.09
CA PHE A 423 6.32 13.01 -9.32
C PHE A 423 5.76 14.44 -9.41
N TYR A 424 6.04 15.15 -10.50
CA TYR A 424 5.58 16.53 -10.67
C TYR A 424 4.05 16.60 -10.57
N GLY A 425 3.58 17.47 -9.69
CA GLY A 425 2.18 17.83 -9.59
C GLY A 425 1.85 18.96 -10.56
N ALA A 426 0.63 19.44 -10.52
CA ALA A 426 0.24 20.66 -11.23
C ALA A 426 -0.88 21.39 -10.50
N ARG A 427 -1.07 21.06 -9.21
CA ARG A 427 -2.16 21.53 -8.34
C ARG A 427 -3.53 21.55 -9.04
N ASN A 428 -3.80 20.48 -9.79
CA ASN A 428 -5.08 20.22 -10.44
C ASN A 428 -5.50 18.77 -10.18
N THR A 429 -6.73 18.41 -10.55
CA THR A 429 -7.31 17.09 -10.27
C THR A 429 -6.77 15.95 -11.15
N SER A 430 -5.94 16.25 -12.14
CA SER A 430 -5.37 15.30 -13.11
C SER A 430 -3.87 15.06 -12.91
N ASN A 431 -3.27 15.64 -11.87
CA ASN A 431 -1.86 15.55 -11.54
C ASN A 431 -1.67 15.10 -10.08
N ASN A 432 -0.43 14.74 -9.73
CA ASN A 432 -0.10 14.29 -8.39
C ASN A 432 -0.43 15.36 -7.35
N GLN A 433 -0.87 14.90 -6.18
CA GLN A 433 -1.33 15.68 -5.03
C GLN A 433 -0.70 15.14 -3.74
N ILE A 434 0.61 14.87 -3.79
CA ILE A 434 1.34 14.27 -2.67
C ILE A 434 1.38 15.27 -1.51
N THR A 435 1.15 14.78 -0.29
CA THR A 435 1.16 15.59 0.94
C THR A 435 2.34 15.28 1.85
N LYS A 436 2.92 14.08 1.76
CA LYS A 436 4.07 13.65 2.56
C LYS A 436 5.02 12.80 1.74
N VAL A 437 6.32 13.02 1.93
CA VAL A 437 7.39 12.28 1.24
C VAL A 437 8.34 11.64 2.25
N VAL A 438 8.52 10.32 2.16
CA VAL A 438 9.43 9.53 3.01
C VAL A 438 10.38 8.72 2.13
N LEU A 439 11.63 9.18 2.03
CA LEU A 439 12.68 8.61 1.18
C LEU A 439 14.00 8.50 1.97
N PRO A 440 14.14 7.51 2.86
CA PRO A 440 15.27 7.42 3.80
C PRO A 440 16.63 7.22 3.12
N GLU A 441 16.66 6.61 1.93
CA GLU A 441 17.88 6.21 1.21
C GLU A 441 18.18 7.09 -0.03
N VAL A 442 17.38 8.13 -0.29
CA VAL A 442 17.56 8.94 -1.51
C VAL A 442 18.85 9.74 -1.45
N ASN A 443 19.66 9.66 -2.50
CA ASN A 443 20.91 10.41 -2.64
C ASN A 443 20.73 11.67 -3.51
N GLU A 444 19.94 11.57 -4.58
CA GLU A 444 19.72 12.64 -5.55
C GLU A 444 18.24 12.76 -5.94
N ILE A 445 17.74 14.00 -5.93
CA ILE A 445 16.40 14.35 -6.38
C ILE A 445 16.50 15.25 -7.62
N GLY A 446 15.92 14.78 -8.73
CA GLY A 446 15.89 15.44 -10.02
C GLY A 446 15.11 16.75 -10.04
N GLY A 447 15.37 17.56 -11.07
CA GLY A 447 14.71 18.85 -11.24
C GLY A 447 13.20 18.70 -11.35
N TYR A 448 12.43 19.60 -10.74
CA TYR A 448 10.96 19.52 -10.70
C TYR A 448 10.37 18.21 -10.14
N ALA A 449 11.15 17.29 -9.58
CA ALA A 449 10.69 15.94 -9.26
C ALA A 449 9.44 15.91 -8.38
N PHE A 450 9.32 16.84 -7.43
CA PHE A 450 8.18 17.00 -6.52
C PHE A 450 7.53 18.39 -6.62
N GLY A 451 7.81 19.14 -7.69
CA GLY A 451 7.25 20.48 -7.87
C GLY A 451 5.72 20.46 -8.00
N ASN A 452 5.06 21.54 -7.59
CA ASN A 452 3.60 21.75 -7.69
C ASN A 452 2.73 20.65 -7.03
N ASN A 453 3.17 20.13 -5.88
CA ASN A 453 2.39 19.21 -5.02
C ASN A 453 1.87 19.95 -3.76
N TYR A 454 1.31 19.22 -2.80
CA TYR A 454 0.78 19.71 -1.52
C TYR A 454 1.65 19.27 -0.33
N ILE A 455 2.96 19.09 -0.55
CA ILE A 455 3.84 18.45 0.42
C ILE A 455 4.01 19.36 1.64
N THR A 456 3.70 18.85 2.83
CA THR A 456 3.88 19.54 4.11
C THR A 456 5.05 18.97 4.92
N GLU A 457 5.35 17.69 4.75
CA GLU A 457 6.39 16.95 5.47
C GLU A 457 7.30 16.20 4.49
N VAL A 458 8.61 16.34 4.68
CA VAL A 458 9.64 15.65 3.90
C VAL A 458 10.65 15.01 4.84
N ASN A 459 10.87 13.71 4.69
CA ASN A 459 11.88 12.93 5.41
C ASN A 459 12.89 12.34 4.41
N ILE A 460 14.03 13.02 4.24
CA ILE A 460 15.08 12.71 3.25
C ILE A 460 16.50 12.83 3.86
N PRO A 461 16.82 12.08 4.92
CA PRO A 461 17.99 12.33 5.78
C PRO A 461 19.34 12.13 5.07
N LYS A 462 19.40 11.29 4.03
CA LYS A 462 20.62 10.96 3.27
C LYS A 462 20.79 11.75 1.97
N VAL A 463 19.86 12.65 1.65
CA VAL A 463 19.92 13.40 0.39
C VAL A 463 21.19 14.25 0.33
N LYS A 464 21.91 14.18 -0.79
CA LYS A 464 23.13 14.95 -1.04
C LYS A 464 22.89 16.08 -2.04
N VAL A 465 22.03 15.85 -3.03
CA VAL A 465 21.78 16.78 -4.12
C VAL A 465 20.28 16.94 -4.34
N ILE A 466 19.82 18.18 -4.34
CA ILE A 466 18.46 18.57 -4.72
C ILE A 466 18.58 19.51 -5.91
N LYS A 467 18.07 19.09 -7.08
CA LYS A 467 18.16 19.85 -8.34
C LYS A 467 17.13 20.98 -8.43
N GLU A 468 17.20 21.73 -9.52
CA GLU A 468 16.38 22.91 -9.75
C GLU A 468 14.88 22.64 -9.62
N ARG A 469 14.17 23.48 -8.87
CA ARG A 469 12.72 23.40 -8.64
C ARG A 469 12.21 22.06 -8.09
N ALA A 470 13.07 21.21 -7.53
CA ALA A 470 12.69 19.89 -7.06
C ALA A 470 11.48 19.90 -6.11
N PHE A 471 11.37 20.88 -5.21
CA PHE A 471 10.25 21.09 -4.30
C PHE A 471 9.54 22.45 -4.49
N PHE A 472 9.65 23.04 -5.68
CA PHE A 472 8.99 24.31 -6.03
C PHE A 472 7.47 24.24 -5.85
N VAL A 473 6.84 25.26 -5.26
CA VAL A 473 5.38 25.35 -5.07
C VAL A 473 4.82 24.14 -4.29
N ASN A 474 5.15 24.11 -3.00
CA ASN A 474 4.69 23.11 -2.03
C ASN A 474 4.26 23.80 -0.72
N GLU A 475 3.97 23.03 0.34
CA GLU A 475 3.48 23.54 1.63
C GLU A 475 4.44 23.22 2.78
N ILE A 476 5.72 23.01 2.46
CA ILE A 476 6.74 22.59 3.43
C ILE A 476 6.95 23.74 4.41
N ASN A 477 6.82 23.45 5.70
CA ASN A 477 6.94 24.46 6.78
C ASN A 477 8.28 24.40 7.53
N LYS A 478 8.93 23.24 7.52
CA LYS A 478 10.19 22.97 8.21
C LYS A 478 11.07 22.09 7.35
N LEU A 479 12.37 22.37 7.36
CA LEU A 479 13.36 21.61 6.60
C LEU A 479 14.58 21.31 7.47
N GLU A 480 14.86 20.02 7.68
CA GLU A 480 16.03 19.52 8.40
C GLU A 480 16.80 18.56 7.48
N LEU A 481 17.94 19.02 6.95
CA LEU A 481 18.74 18.28 5.96
C LEU A 481 20.20 18.18 6.42
N SER A 482 20.56 17.05 7.03
CA SER A 482 21.86 16.88 7.68
C SER A 482 23.01 16.51 6.74
N GLU A 483 22.73 15.86 5.61
CA GLU A 483 23.76 15.37 4.65
C GLU A 483 23.77 16.12 3.31
N LEU A 484 22.90 17.12 3.15
CA LEU A 484 22.74 17.85 1.90
C LEU A 484 23.96 18.71 1.59
N LYS A 485 24.44 18.64 0.35
CA LYS A 485 25.58 19.42 -0.16
C LYS A 485 25.17 20.53 -1.12
N THR A 486 24.24 20.25 -2.03
CA THR A 486 23.90 21.18 -3.13
C THR A 486 22.40 21.35 -3.25
N ILE A 487 21.97 22.62 -3.31
CA ILE A 487 20.60 23.03 -3.54
C ILE A 487 20.53 23.78 -4.87
N GLY A 488 19.73 23.28 -5.81
CA GLY A 488 19.54 23.89 -7.12
C GLY A 488 18.69 25.16 -7.10
N ASN A 489 18.63 25.81 -8.25
CA ASN A 489 17.84 27.03 -8.45
C ASN A 489 16.36 26.78 -8.12
N ASP A 490 15.71 27.70 -7.41
CA ASP A 490 14.30 27.65 -7.04
C ASP A 490 13.86 26.38 -6.30
N ALA A 491 14.78 25.56 -5.78
CA ALA A 491 14.50 24.22 -5.27
C ALA A 491 13.38 24.19 -4.22
N PHE A 492 13.34 25.19 -3.34
CA PHE A 492 12.31 25.36 -2.31
C PHE A 492 11.56 26.70 -2.44
N ASN A 493 11.61 27.35 -3.61
CA ASN A 493 10.86 28.57 -3.87
C ASN A 493 9.34 28.31 -3.74
N TYR A 494 8.61 29.31 -3.24
CA TYR A 494 7.17 29.26 -3.02
C TYR A 494 6.72 28.06 -2.15
N ASN A 495 7.32 27.91 -0.96
CA ASN A 495 6.87 26.99 0.07
C ASN A 495 6.16 27.75 1.22
N LYS A 496 6.16 27.19 2.43
CA LYS A 496 5.67 27.83 3.67
C LYS A 496 6.75 27.80 4.76
N LEU A 497 8.03 27.79 4.36
CA LEU A 497 9.16 27.59 5.28
C LEU A 497 9.24 28.73 6.30
N LYS A 498 9.42 28.36 7.57
CA LYS A 498 9.64 29.29 8.70
C LYS A 498 11.03 29.15 9.33
N SER A 499 11.55 27.93 9.37
CA SER A 499 12.88 27.61 9.91
C SER A 499 13.64 26.73 8.92
N VAL A 500 14.91 27.07 8.69
CA VAL A 500 15.81 26.40 7.74
C VAL A 500 17.19 26.23 8.38
N ARG A 501 17.70 24.98 8.40
CA ARG A 501 19.00 24.61 8.96
C ARG A 501 19.85 23.88 7.90
N LEU A 502 21.02 24.41 7.54
CA LEU A 502 21.82 24.00 6.36
C LEU A 502 23.28 23.62 6.70
N ALA A 503 23.50 22.88 7.79
CA ALA A 503 24.83 22.66 8.37
C ALA A 503 25.94 22.19 7.41
N LYS A 504 25.62 21.29 6.46
CA LYS A 504 26.59 20.69 5.51
C LYS A 504 26.46 21.19 4.06
N VAL A 505 25.58 22.16 3.80
CA VAL A 505 25.37 22.66 2.44
C VAL A 505 26.59 23.47 2.01
N GLU A 506 27.05 23.24 0.78
CA GLU A 506 28.21 23.91 0.18
C GLU A 506 27.76 24.96 -0.87
N GLU A 507 26.66 24.70 -1.59
CA GLU A 507 26.14 25.59 -2.64
C GLU A 507 24.62 25.71 -2.59
N ILE A 508 24.15 26.96 -2.65
CA ILE A 508 22.73 27.34 -2.76
C ILE A 508 22.51 28.06 -4.08
N GLY A 509 21.59 27.55 -4.90
CA GLY A 509 21.21 28.12 -6.19
C GLY A 509 20.39 29.41 -6.09
N ASN A 510 20.15 30.02 -7.25
CA ASN A 510 19.37 31.24 -7.38
C ASN A 510 17.93 31.01 -6.90
N GLU A 511 17.37 31.97 -6.16
CA GLU A 511 15.97 31.94 -5.66
C GLU A 511 15.59 30.69 -4.85
N ALA A 512 16.55 29.87 -4.41
CA ALA A 512 16.31 28.55 -3.82
C ALA A 512 15.32 28.59 -2.64
N PHE A 513 15.32 29.67 -1.86
CA PHE A 513 14.46 29.92 -0.71
C PHE A 513 13.73 31.27 -0.80
N SER A 514 13.47 31.77 -2.00
CA SER A 514 12.76 33.04 -2.20
C SER A 514 11.39 33.02 -1.49
N GLY A 515 11.10 34.09 -0.75
CA GLY A 515 9.84 34.42 -0.11
C GLY A 515 8.97 35.35 -0.94
N GLY A 516 9.22 35.43 -2.26
CA GLY A 516 8.28 36.06 -3.18
C GLY A 516 6.87 35.45 -3.04
N SER A 517 5.85 36.19 -3.45
CA SER A 517 4.49 35.65 -3.50
C SER A 517 4.23 35.02 -4.86
N TYR A 518 3.73 33.79 -4.87
CA TYR A 518 3.14 33.18 -6.05
C TYR A 518 1.64 33.50 -6.12
N SER A 519 1.05 33.43 -7.30
CA SER A 519 -0.38 33.76 -7.54
C SER A 519 -1.36 32.99 -6.66
N SER A 520 -0.96 31.81 -6.17
CA SER A 520 -1.76 30.95 -5.29
C SER A 520 -1.46 31.11 -3.79
N GLY A 521 -0.80 32.20 -3.38
CA GLY A 521 -0.54 32.52 -1.96
C GLY A 521 0.63 31.74 -1.34
N HIS A 522 1.41 31.03 -2.15
CA HIS A 522 2.63 30.37 -1.71
C HIS A 522 3.74 31.39 -1.50
N LYS A 523 4.33 31.38 -0.30
CA LYS A 523 5.37 32.30 0.11
C LYS A 523 6.16 31.69 1.27
N ASN A 524 7.46 31.60 1.10
CA ASN A 524 8.35 31.37 2.23
C ASN A 524 8.32 32.57 3.18
N ASN A 525 8.39 32.31 4.47
CA ASN A 525 8.46 33.33 5.50
C ASN A 525 9.48 32.91 6.54
N ILE A 526 10.72 32.71 6.08
CA ILE A 526 11.81 32.24 6.91
C ILE A 526 12.14 33.34 7.92
N THR A 527 12.01 33.02 9.21
CA THR A 527 12.36 33.89 10.34
C THR A 527 13.59 33.39 11.07
N ASP A 528 13.77 32.06 11.11
CA ASP A 528 14.89 31.37 11.75
C ASP A 528 15.75 30.71 10.66
N LEU A 529 16.94 31.27 10.43
CA LEU A 529 17.87 30.79 9.41
C LEU A 529 19.22 30.46 10.03
N ASP A 530 19.66 29.23 9.84
CA ASP A 530 20.99 28.75 10.18
C ASP A 530 21.68 28.23 8.93
N LEU A 531 22.61 29.01 8.42
CA LEU A 531 23.39 28.70 7.23
C LEU A 531 24.51 27.69 7.51
N GLY A 532 24.87 27.45 8.76
CA GLY A 532 26.10 26.75 9.11
C GLY A 532 27.36 27.43 8.57
N ASN A 533 28.47 26.71 8.56
CA ASN A 533 29.78 27.23 8.14
C ASN A 533 30.34 26.58 6.86
N SER A 534 29.60 25.68 6.22
CA SER A 534 30.06 24.91 5.05
C SER A 534 29.78 25.59 3.70
N ILE A 535 28.89 26.59 3.67
CA ILE A 535 28.42 27.22 2.43
C ILE A 535 29.51 28.10 1.83
N ARG A 536 29.88 27.77 0.59
CA ARG A 536 30.83 28.52 -0.25
C ARG A 536 30.14 29.48 -1.19
N LYS A 537 28.90 29.19 -1.60
CA LYS A 537 28.16 29.99 -2.58
C LYS A 537 26.68 30.13 -2.22
N ILE A 538 26.20 31.36 -2.25
CA ILE A 538 24.78 31.71 -2.16
C ILE A 538 24.40 32.42 -3.46
N GLY A 539 23.45 31.85 -4.20
CA GLY A 539 22.99 32.37 -5.49
C GLY A 539 22.21 33.70 -5.42
N ASN A 540 21.92 34.25 -6.59
CA ASN A 540 21.14 35.48 -6.73
C ASN A 540 19.75 35.30 -6.13
N SER A 541 19.27 36.29 -5.37
CA SER A 541 17.93 36.28 -4.78
C SER A 541 17.61 35.04 -3.91
N ALA A 542 18.62 34.27 -3.47
CA ALA A 542 18.42 32.98 -2.82
C ALA A 542 17.48 33.02 -1.61
N PHE A 543 17.51 34.10 -0.82
CA PHE A 543 16.67 34.33 0.35
C PHE A 543 15.86 35.63 0.25
N THR A 544 15.61 36.14 -0.96
CA THR A 544 14.84 37.39 -1.13
C THR A 544 13.45 37.30 -0.52
N SER A 545 12.89 38.40 -0.03
CA SER A 545 11.49 38.52 0.39
C SER A 545 11.05 37.63 1.57
N ASN A 546 11.96 37.31 2.49
CA ASN A 546 11.68 36.61 3.75
C ASN A 546 11.58 37.59 4.94
N ASP A 547 11.53 37.08 6.18
CA ASP A 547 11.48 37.87 7.42
C ASP A 547 12.58 37.44 8.40
N ILE A 548 13.78 37.17 7.85
CA ILE A 548 14.92 36.61 8.59
C ILE A 548 15.29 37.52 9.77
N TYR A 549 15.26 36.99 11.00
CA TYR A 549 15.46 37.80 12.21
C TYR A 549 16.93 38.07 12.54
N TYR A 550 17.81 37.11 12.26
CA TYR A 550 19.25 37.16 12.49
C TYR A 550 19.97 36.40 11.38
N LEU A 551 21.15 36.88 10.99
CA LEU A 551 21.94 36.29 9.92
C LEU A 551 23.41 36.22 10.35
N THR A 552 23.96 35.01 10.43
CA THR A 552 25.40 34.80 10.48
C THR A 552 25.89 34.38 9.11
N LEU A 553 26.75 35.18 8.50
CA LEU A 553 27.35 34.80 7.23
C LEU A 553 28.40 33.68 7.46
N PRO A 554 28.39 32.60 6.67
CA PRO A 554 29.33 31.49 6.80
C PRO A 554 30.78 31.93 6.64
N GLU A 555 31.68 31.40 7.47
CA GLU A 555 33.12 31.67 7.37
C GLU A 555 33.76 31.11 6.09
N SER A 556 33.13 30.16 5.40
CA SER A 556 33.62 29.59 4.14
C SER A 556 33.04 30.27 2.90
N LEU A 557 32.18 31.29 3.05
CA LEU A 557 31.49 31.95 1.95
C LEU A 557 32.48 32.67 1.03
N LEU A 558 32.45 32.33 -0.26
CA LEU A 558 33.29 32.90 -1.32
C LEU A 558 32.46 33.76 -2.28
N GLU A 559 31.26 33.30 -2.61
CA GLU A 559 30.37 33.94 -3.56
C GLU A 559 29.01 34.25 -2.92
N LEU A 560 28.61 35.52 -3.01
CA LEU A 560 27.31 35.99 -2.55
C LEU A 560 26.61 36.74 -3.69
N GLY A 561 25.52 36.16 -4.17
CA GLY A 561 24.77 36.65 -5.31
C GLY A 561 24.04 37.96 -5.05
N SER A 562 23.76 38.67 -6.14
CA SER A 562 22.97 39.90 -6.11
C SER A 562 21.57 39.63 -5.58
N TYR A 563 21.03 40.56 -4.81
CA TYR A 563 19.71 40.51 -4.19
C TYR A 563 19.49 39.31 -3.25
N ALA A 564 20.54 38.57 -2.87
CA ALA A 564 20.42 37.33 -2.08
C ALA A 564 19.55 37.50 -0.82
N PHE A 565 19.65 38.64 -0.14
CA PHE A 565 18.84 38.97 1.03
C PHE A 565 17.94 40.21 0.82
N TYR A 566 17.62 40.55 -0.43
CA TYR A 566 16.70 41.65 -0.73
C TYR A 566 15.35 41.47 -0.02
N ASN A 567 14.73 42.57 0.41
CA ASN A 567 13.42 42.57 1.08
C ASN A 567 13.33 41.63 2.31
N ASN A 568 14.33 41.71 3.20
CA ASN A 568 14.30 41.06 4.52
C ASN A 568 14.28 42.14 5.61
N PRO A 569 13.09 42.66 6.01
CA PRO A 569 12.98 43.91 6.74
C PRO A 569 13.67 43.91 8.11
N LYS A 570 13.76 42.78 8.80
CA LYS A 570 14.40 42.70 10.13
C LYS A 570 15.90 42.90 10.07
N ILE A 571 16.61 42.19 9.19
CA ILE A 571 18.07 42.36 9.02
C ILE A 571 18.42 43.62 8.21
N ASN A 572 17.54 44.08 7.32
CA ASN A 572 17.77 45.29 6.53
C ASN A 572 17.56 46.58 7.33
N SER A 573 16.72 46.57 8.38
CA SER A 573 16.52 47.74 9.24
C SER A 573 17.51 47.83 10.40
N ASP A 574 18.20 46.74 10.74
CA ASP A 574 19.12 46.67 11.87
C ASP A 574 20.31 45.76 11.56
N LYS A 575 21.41 46.38 11.12
CA LYS A 575 22.67 45.70 10.75
C LYS A 575 23.36 44.99 11.92
N SER A 576 22.98 45.26 13.17
CA SER A 576 23.53 44.53 14.33
C SER A 576 23.12 43.05 14.33
N ARG A 577 22.08 42.72 13.56
CA ARG A 577 21.56 41.36 13.36
C ARG A 577 22.33 40.56 12.32
N ILE A 578 23.35 41.16 11.70
CA ILE A 578 24.19 40.51 10.69
C ILE A 578 25.61 40.40 11.23
N THR A 579 26.10 39.18 11.42
CA THR A 579 27.49 38.90 11.82
C THR A 579 28.34 38.41 10.65
N ASN A 580 29.66 38.51 10.81
CA ASN A 580 30.68 38.12 9.82
C ASN A 580 30.70 38.93 8.51
N ARG A 581 30.05 40.11 8.49
CA ARG A 581 30.01 40.99 7.30
C ARG A 581 31.37 41.55 6.89
N SER A 582 32.29 41.77 7.84
CA SER A 582 33.58 42.45 7.59
C SER A 582 34.53 41.69 6.65
N ARG A 583 34.24 40.42 6.39
CA ARG A 583 35.02 39.56 5.48
C ARG A 583 34.73 39.80 4.00
N LEU A 584 33.61 40.42 3.67
CA LEU A 584 33.18 40.63 2.28
C LEU A 584 33.37 42.08 1.87
N SER A 585 33.59 42.30 0.56
CA SER A 585 33.74 43.64 0.00
C SER A 585 32.46 44.46 0.18
N SER A 586 32.57 45.78 0.33
CA SER A 586 31.41 46.67 0.44
C SER A 586 30.47 46.56 -0.77
N SER A 587 31.01 46.37 -1.98
CA SER A 587 30.22 46.12 -3.20
C SER A 587 29.42 44.83 -3.13
N THR A 588 30.01 43.73 -2.64
CA THR A 588 29.33 42.44 -2.46
C THR A 588 28.21 42.53 -1.42
N LEU A 589 28.49 43.20 -0.29
CA LEU A 589 27.48 43.42 0.75
C LEU A 589 26.32 44.29 0.24
N THR A 590 26.61 45.27 -0.61
CA THR A 590 25.61 46.18 -1.20
C THR A 590 24.76 45.46 -2.22
N SER A 591 25.36 44.71 -3.14
CA SER A 591 24.63 43.95 -4.15
C SER A 591 23.70 42.91 -3.53
N ALA A 592 24.08 42.32 -2.39
CA ALA A 592 23.28 41.34 -1.67
C ALA A 592 22.22 41.92 -0.72
N TYR A 593 22.11 43.26 -0.61
CA TYR A 593 21.19 43.96 0.29
C TYR A 593 21.45 43.72 1.79
N ILE A 594 22.71 43.59 2.17
CA ILE A 594 23.16 43.46 3.56
C ILE A 594 23.99 44.66 4.04
N ALA A 595 24.19 45.67 3.18
CA ALA A 595 24.93 46.91 3.49
C ALA A 595 24.07 48.18 3.63
N GLN A 596 22.76 48.14 3.34
CA GLN A 596 21.88 49.33 3.37
C GLN A 596 21.47 49.71 4.78
#